data_AF-A0AAE7DAV1-F1
#
_entry.id   AF-A0AAE7DAV1-F1
#
_cell.length_a   1.000
_cell.length_b   1.000
_cell.length_c   1.000
_cell.angle_alpha   90.00
_cell.angle_beta   90.00
_cell.angle_gamma   90.00
#
_symmetry.space_group_name_H-M   'P 1'
#
loop_
_entity.id
_entity.type
_entity.pdbx_description
1 polymer ?
#
loop_
_entity_poly.entity_id
_entity_poly.type
_entity_poly.pdbx_seq_one_letter_code
_entity_poly.pdbx_strand_id
1 'polypeptide(L)'
;MAGEVLKILGRASDSIRAKYMQVFNIDKNDVLLFCDFSEFDIPLGTVFTVIEDMEGSKYTVEEAVLKSVSQGFFLPFDMVPRGHKTICLFSFLAGPPEIIQRLPVISDWYESKGYFILQ
;
A
#
# COMPACT_ATOMS: atom_id res chain seq x y z
N MET A 1 -7.80 -3.39 21.60
CA MET A 1 -6.50 -2.97 21.02
C MET A 1 -6.79 -2.69 19.57
N ALA A 2 -6.69 -1.44 19.12
CA ALA A 2 -6.80 -1.13 17.70
C ALA A 2 -5.53 -1.67 17.03
N GLY A 3 -5.66 -2.55 16.03
CA GLY A 3 -4.53 -3.00 15.22
C GLY A 3 -3.97 -1.85 14.38
N GLU A 4 -2.77 -2.03 13.82
CA GLU A 4 -2.24 -1.09 12.83
C GLU A 4 -3.16 -1.10 11.60
N VAL A 5 -3.67 0.08 11.22
CA VAL A 5 -4.61 0.21 10.11
C VAL A 5 -4.02 1.15 9.06
N LEU A 6 -4.06 0.75 7.80
CA LEU A 6 -3.53 1.56 6.71
C LEU A 6 -4.52 1.67 5.55
N LYS A 7 -4.88 2.91 5.23
CA LYS A 7 -5.78 3.22 4.12
C LYS A 7 -4.99 3.26 2.82
N ILE A 8 -5.40 2.44 1.85
CA ILE A 8 -4.82 2.37 0.50
C ILE A 8 -5.77 3.00 -0.51
N LEU A 9 -5.25 3.92 -1.32
CA LEU A 9 -6.03 4.80 -2.21
C LEU A 9 -6.06 4.29 -3.66
N GLY A 10 -5.05 3.54 -4.07
CA GLY A 10 -4.90 3.12 -5.46
C GLY A 10 -3.60 2.38 -5.72
N ARG A 11 -3.57 1.65 -6.83
CA ARG A 11 -2.36 1.05 -7.39
C ARG A 11 -1.58 2.10 -8.16
N ALA A 12 -0.26 2.07 -8.06
CA ALA A 12 0.58 2.99 -8.82
C ALA A 12 0.50 2.70 -10.33
N SER A 13 0.43 3.76 -11.14
CA SER A 13 0.55 3.66 -12.60
C SER A 13 1.92 3.14 -13.03
N ASP A 14 2.00 2.61 -14.24
CA ASP A 14 3.27 2.10 -14.79
C ASP A 14 4.37 3.17 -14.80
N SER A 15 4.00 4.44 -15.00
CA SER A 15 4.95 5.56 -14.99
C SER A 15 5.55 5.80 -13.60
N ILE A 16 4.76 5.67 -12.54
CA ILE A 16 5.21 5.78 -11.15
C ILE A 16 6.03 4.55 -10.78
N ARG A 17 5.56 3.36 -11.17
CA ARG A 17 6.27 2.10 -10.92
C ARG A 17 7.66 2.10 -11.57
N ALA A 18 7.76 2.56 -12.82
CA ALA A 18 9.04 2.66 -13.53
C ALA A 18 10.05 3.59 -12.81
N LYS A 19 9.57 4.72 -12.26
CA LYS A 19 10.42 5.62 -11.47
C LYS A 19 10.82 5.01 -10.13
N TYR A 20 9.88 4.34 -9.46
CA TYR A 20 10.15 3.64 -8.20
C TYR A 20 11.23 2.57 -8.36
N MET A 21 11.18 1.82 -9.47
CA MET A 21 12.16 0.77 -9.80
C MET A 21 13.59 1.27 -10.02
N GLN A 22 13.79 2.58 -10.21
CA GLN A 22 15.14 3.16 -10.30
C GLN A 22 15.84 3.24 -8.94
N VAL A 23 15.06 3.20 -7.85
CA VAL A 23 15.55 3.36 -6.47
C VAL A 23 15.37 2.07 -5.67
N PHE A 24 14.31 1.32 -5.94
CA PHE A 24 13.93 0.11 -5.20
C PHE A 24 13.77 -1.08 -6.13
N ASN A 25 14.00 -2.29 -5.62
CA ASN A 25 13.66 -3.50 -6.35
C ASN A 25 12.16 -3.81 -6.18
N ILE A 26 11.51 -4.30 -7.24
CA ILE A 26 10.10 -4.76 -7.22
C ILE A 26 10.06 -6.19 -7.76
N ASP A 27 9.51 -7.11 -6.97
CA ASP A 27 9.28 -8.49 -7.39
C ASP A 27 7.93 -8.66 -8.09
N LYS A 28 7.71 -9.82 -8.73
CA LYS A 28 6.46 -10.14 -9.45
C LYS A 28 5.20 -10.12 -8.56
N ASN A 29 5.38 -10.40 -7.28
CA ASN A 29 4.31 -10.51 -6.30
C ASN A 29 4.08 -9.20 -5.54
N ASP A 30 4.89 -8.18 -5.84
CA ASP A 30 4.83 -6.91 -5.15
C ASP A 30 3.85 -5.97 -5.85
N VAL A 31 3.10 -5.21 -5.07
CA VAL A 31 2.21 -4.15 -5.55
C VAL A 31 2.60 -2.83 -4.91
N LEU A 32 2.82 -1.83 -5.75
CA LEU A 32 3.08 -0.47 -5.31
C LEU A 32 1.74 0.26 -5.12
N LEU A 33 1.47 0.69 -3.90
CA LEU A 33 0.21 1.30 -3.49
C LEU A 33 0.44 2.72 -2.98
N PHE A 34 -0.48 3.61 -3.33
CA PHE A 34 -0.58 4.92 -2.70
C PHE A 34 -1.36 4.76 -1.40
N CYS A 35 -0.74 5.16 -0.29
CA CYS A 35 -1.32 5.10 1.04
C CYS A 35 -1.69 6.51 1.52
N ASP A 36 -2.85 6.61 2.16
CA ASP A 36 -3.28 7.82 2.85
C ASP A 36 -2.54 7.96 4.19
N PHE A 37 -2.87 9.01 4.93
CA PHE A 37 -2.38 9.21 6.28
C PHE A 37 -2.68 8.02 7.20
N SER A 38 -1.67 7.59 7.96
CA SER A 38 -1.82 6.63 9.06
C SER A 38 -1.91 7.37 10.40
N GLU A 39 -2.72 6.86 11.33
CA GLU A 39 -2.75 7.33 12.73
C GLU A 39 -1.59 6.75 13.56
N PHE A 40 -0.87 5.77 13.00
CA PHE A 40 0.21 5.03 13.65
C PHE A 40 1.48 5.08 12.81
N ASP A 41 2.63 4.99 13.48
CA ASP A 41 3.88 4.66 12.82
C ASP A 41 3.87 3.16 12.51
N ILE A 42 3.98 2.78 11.24
CA ILE A 42 3.89 1.38 10.80
C ILE A 42 5.27 0.92 10.29
N PRO A 43 5.98 0.04 11.01
CA PRO A 43 7.31 -0.38 10.62
C PRO A 43 7.30 -1.21 9.33
N LEU A 44 8.42 -1.18 8.59
CA LEU A 44 8.64 -2.18 7.54
C LEU A 44 8.58 -3.59 8.13
N GLY A 45 8.05 -4.52 7.35
CA GLY A 45 7.80 -5.90 7.76
C GLY A 45 6.46 -6.11 8.46
N THR A 46 5.68 -5.06 8.77
CA THR A 46 4.29 -5.24 9.23
C THR A 46 3.51 -6.08 8.22
N VAL A 47 2.78 -7.06 8.76
CA VAL A 47 1.93 -7.98 8.00
C VAL A 47 0.47 -7.60 8.19
N PHE A 48 -0.21 -7.37 7.07
CA PHE A 48 -1.65 -7.19 7.04
C PHE A 48 -2.31 -8.47 6.51
N THR A 49 -3.40 -8.87 7.12
CA THR A 49 -4.10 -10.14 6.80
C THR A 49 -5.55 -9.91 6.42
N VAL A 50 -6.06 -8.69 6.60
CA VAL A 50 -7.43 -8.32 6.24
C VAL A 50 -7.42 -7.08 5.36
N ILE A 51 -8.20 -7.14 4.30
CA ILE A 51 -8.53 -6.00 3.44
C ILE A 51 -10.01 -5.73 3.63
N GLU A 52 -10.38 -4.49 3.97
CA GLU A 52 -11.77 -4.05 4.10
C GLU A 52 -12.09 -3.03 3.01
N ASP A 53 -13.19 -3.23 2.29
CA ASP A 53 -13.65 -2.29 1.27
C ASP A 53 -14.52 -1.16 1.84
N MET A 54 -14.88 -0.18 0.99
CA MET A 54 -15.69 0.97 1.41
C MET A 54 -17.11 0.59 1.83
N GLU A 55 -17.59 -0.60 1.46
CA GLU A 55 -18.88 -1.12 1.85
C GLU A 55 -18.80 -1.88 3.19
N GLY A 56 -17.59 -2.03 3.75
CA GLY A 56 -17.30 -2.75 4.99
C GLY A 56 -17.12 -4.25 4.80
N SER A 57 -17.08 -4.76 3.55
CA SER A 57 -16.82 -6.17 3.29
C SER A 57 -15.36 -6.48 3.57
N LYS A 58 -15.11 -7.55 4.32
CA LYS A 58 -13.77 -7.98 4.73
C LYS A 58 -13.30 -9.18 3.89
N TYR A 59 -12.07 -9.11 3.45
CA TYR A 59 -11.39 -10.12 2.65
C TYR A 59 -10.12 -10.54 3.39
N THR A 60 -10.05 -11.80 3.81
CA THR A 60 -8.83 -12.36 4.39
C THR A 60 -7.83 -12.65 3.28
N VAL A 61 -6.59 -12.25 3.50
CA VAL A 61 -5.44 -12.55 2.65
C VAL A 61 -4.40 -13.26 3.52
N GLU A 62 -3.54 -14.08 2.91
CA GLU A 62 -2.52 -14.82 3.69
C GLU A 62 -1.57 -13.84 4.39
N GLU A 63 -0.76 -13.13 3.61
CA GLU A 63 0.18 -12.13 4.14
C GLU A 63 0.39 -11.03 3.09
N ALA A 64 0.09 -9.79 3.48
CA ALA A 64 0.50 -8.59 2.77
C ALA A 64 1.58 -7.88 3.60
N VAL A 65 2.84 -8.05 3.21
CA VAL A 65 3.99 -7.55 3.97
C VAL A 65 4.43 -6.20 3.43
N LEU A 66 4.51 -5.19 4.31
CA LEU A 66 5.05 -3.89 3.97
C LEU A 66 6.57 -3.98 3.74
N LYS A 67 7.02 -3.99 2.49
CA LYS A 67 8.45 -4.15 2.14
C LYS A 67 9.23 -2.85 2.14
N SER A 68 8.62 -1.77 1.66
CA SER A 68 9.27 -0.47 1.57
C SER A 68 8.26 0.66 1.59
N VAL A 69 8.70 1.81 2.09
CA VAL A 69 7.92 3.03 2.18
C VAL A 69 8.72 4.16 1.55
N SER A 70 8.04 5.02 0.83
CA SER A 70 8.64 6.26 0.33
C SER A 70 7.66 7.42 0.40
N GLN A 71 8.19 8.63 0.42
CA GLN A 71 7.42 9.85 0.24
C GLN A 71 7.43 10.30 -1.24
N GLY A 72 6.87 11.48 -1.53
CA GLY A 72 7.06 12.13 -2.82
C GLY A 72 8.54 12.17 -3.21
N PHE A 73 8.83 12.01 -4.51
CA PHE A 73 10.18 11.84 -5.07
C PHE A 73 10.91 10.52 -4.76
N PHE A 74 10.22 9.50 -4.20
CA PHE A 74 10.78 8.16 -3.98
C PHE A 74 11.96 8.11 -3.00
N LEU A 75 11.99 9.05 -2.04
CA LEU A 75 12.94 8.98 -0.93
C LEU A 75 12.48 7.91 0.07
N PRO A 76 13.35 6.95 0.44
CA PRO A 76 12.99 5.85 1.34
C PRO A 76 12.71 6.32 2.77
N PHE A 77 11.79 5.63 3.43
CA PHE A 77 11.59 5.66 4.88
C PHE A 77 11.67 4.25 5.47
N ASP A 78 12.05 4.19 6.75
CA ASP A 78 12.13 2.95 7.53
C ASP A 78 10.77 2.51 8.10
N MET A 79 9.73 3.32 7.92
CA MET A 79 8.35 3.08 8.37
C MET A 79 7.37 4.01 7.64
N VAL A 80 6.07 3.70 7.67
CA VAL A 80 5.02 4.68 7.36
C VAL A 80 4.95 5.64 8.54
N PRO A 81 5.28 6.93 8.38
CA PRO A 81 5.20 7.87 9.47
C PRO A 81 3.75 8.27 9.71
N ARG A 82 3.36 8.36 10.97
CA ARG A 82 2.06 8.89 11.38
C ARG A 82 1.84 10.27 10.78
N GLY A 83 0.67 10.48 10.18
CA GLY A 83 0.28 11.76 9.61
C GLY A 83 0.94 12.08 8.26
N HIS A 84 1.54 11.09 7.58
CA HIS A 84 2.08 11.26 6.23
C HIS A 84 1.37 10.37 5.20
N LYS A 85 1.13 10.92 4.00
CA LYS A 85 0.82 10.13 2.82
C LYS A 85 2.09 9.52 2.26
N THR A 86 2.02 8.28 1.83
CA THR A 86 3.20 7.51 1.40
C THR A 86 2.90 6.70 0.14
N ILE A 87 3.96 6.25 -0.53
CA ILE A 87 3.91 5.21 -1.55
C ILE A 87 4.61 3.99 -0.96
N CYS A 88 3.86 2.91 -0.81
CA CYS A 88 4.27 1.70 -0.11
C CYS A 88 4.30 0.51 -1.06
N LEU A 89 5.34 -0.32 -0.94
CA LEU A 89 5.43 -1.59 -1.66
C LEU A 89 4.95 -2.71 -0.74
N PHE A 90 3.96 -3.47 -1.18
CA PHE A 90 3.46 -4.64 -0.46
C PHE A 90 3.80 -5.91 -1.21
N SER A 91 4.40 -6.87 -0.52
CA SER A 91 4.62 -8.21 -1.04
C SER A 91 3.48 -9.11 -0.61
N PHE A 92 2.83 -9.75 -1.58
CA PHE A 92 1.80 -10.75 -1.32
C PHE A 92 2.36 -12.14 -1.57
N LEU A 93 2.47 -12.98 -0.53
CA LEU A 93 3.15 -14.29 -0.65
C LEU A 93 2.53 -15.18 -1.73
N ALA A 94 1.19 -15.29 -1.74
CA ALA A 94 0.40 -16.01 -2.74
C ALA A 94 0.14 -15.21 -4.04
N GLY A 95 0.74 -14.03 -4.17
CA GLY A 95 0.47 -13.07 -5.23
C GLY A 95 -0.68 -12.09 -4.90
N PRO A 96 -0.82 -10.98 -5.65
CA PRO A 96 -1.78 -9.94 -5.32
C PRO A 96 -3.22 -10.45 -5.39
N PRO A 97 -4.03 -10.29 -4.33
CA PRO A 97 -5.42 -10.75 -4.34
C PRO A 97 -6.25 -9.94 -5.34
N GLU A 98 -7.28 -10.56 -5.93
CA GLU A 98 -8.14 -9.89 -6.92
C GLU A 98 -8.76 -8.60 -6.40
N ILE A 99 -9.06 -8.52 -5.09
CA ILE A 99 -9.60 -7.30 -4.49
C ILE A 99 -8.68 -6.11 -4.70
N ILE A 100 -7.35 -6.26 -4.53
CA ILE A 100 -6.37 -5.20 -4.77
C ILE A 100 -6.38 -4.75 -6.24
N GLN A 101 -6.69 -5.65 -7.18
CA GLN A 101 -6.82 -5.30 -8.60
C GLN A 101 -8.03 -4.40 -8.89
N ARG A 102 -9.03 -4.37 -7.99
CA ARG A 102 -10.19 -3.46 -8.10
C ARG A 102 -9.86 -2.02 -7.71
N LEU A 103 -8.73 -1.77 -7.04
CA LEU A 103 -8.28 -0.40 -6.77
C LEU A 103 -7.97 0.34 -8.08
N PRO A 104 -8.29 1.64 -8.14
CA PRO A 104 -7.96 2.46 -9.29
C PRO A 104 -6.45 2.51 -9.47
N VAL A 105 -6.02 2.60 -10.73
CA VAL A 105 -4.64 2.94 -11.06
C VAL A 105 -4.50 4.45 -11.03
N ILE A 106 -3.61 4.96 -10.20
CA ILE A 106 -3.42 6.40 -9.98
C ILE A 106 -1.94 6.79 -10.10
N SER A 107 -1.70 8.06 -10.44
CA SER A 107 -0.36 8.65 -10.49
C SER A 107 -0.10 9.64 -9.37
N ASP A 108 -1.14 10.00 -8.62
CA ASP A 108 -1.09 10.95 -7.51
C ASP A 108 -2.15 10.61 -6.45
N TRP A 109 -1.88 10.93 -5.18
CA TRP A 109 -2.80 10.69 -4.05
C TRP A 109 -4.17 11.37 -4.18
N TYR A 110 -4.28 12.46 -4.95
CA TYR A 110 -5.52 13.23 -5.12
C TYR A 110 -6.43 12.71 -6.24
N GLU A 111 -5.98 11.72 -7.03
CA GLU A 111 -6.77 11.13 -8.12
C GLU A 111 -7.76 10.05 -7.65
N SER A 112 -7.58 9.57 -6.42
CA SER A 112 -8.37 8.44 -5.91
C SER A 112 -9.85 8.81 -5.70
N LYS A 113 -10.74 7.93 -6.18
CA LYS A 113 -12.19 7.99 -5.96
C LYS A 113 -12.70 6.92 -5.00
N GLY A 114 -11.81 6.09 -4.45
CA GLY A 114 -12.16 5.01 -3.53
C GLY A 114 -10.94 4.45 -2.81
N TYR A 115 -11.15 3.76 -1.71
CA TYR A 115 -10.05 3.29 -0.86
C TYR A 115 -10.40 1.95 -0.23
N PHE A 116 -9.37 1.19 0.14
CA PHE A 116 -9.51 0.05 1.04
C PHE A 116 -8.72 0.29 2.32
N ILE A 117 -8.97 -0.54 3.31
CA ILE A 117 -8.31 -0.51 4.61
C ILE A 117 -7.58 -1.83 4.80
N LEU A 118 -6.27 -1.77 5.05
CA LEU A 118 -5.46 -2.91 5.47
C LEU A 118 -5.46 -3.00 7.00
N GLN A 119 -5.65 -4.20 7.54
CA GLN A 119 -5.67 -4.53 8.98
C GLN A 119 -4.87 -5.82 9.26
#